data_AF-A0A5P2DJN3-F1
#
_entry.id   AF-A0A5P2DJN3-F1
#
_cell.length_a   1.000
_cell.length_b   1.000
_cell.length_c   1.000
_cell.angle_alpha   90.00
_cell.angle_beta   90.00
_cell.angle_gamma   90.00
#
_symmetry.space_group_name_H-M   'P 1'
#
loop_
_entity.id
_entity.type
_entity.pdbx_description
1 polymer ?
#
loop_
_entity_poly.entity_id
_entity_poly.type
_entity_poly.pdbx_seq_one_letter_code
_entity_poly.pdbx_strand_id
1 'polypeptide(L)' 'MRRDPRFKVTDGMGVSLKDSAGNSVADGQRSYTQFAGPVYLKAPGRCVQVWGMVTGVWLTENSSHLEKEHDGGSGWVDCG' A
#
# COMPACT_ATOMS: atom_id res chain seq x y z
N MET A 1 20.90 -12.16 -4.82
CA MET A 1 21.18 -10.73 -5.03
C MET A 1 20.04 -9.93 -4.43
N ARG A 2 20.28 -9.27 -3.29
CA ARG A 2 19.36 -8.29 -2.72
C ARG A 2 19.51 -7.05 -3.61
N ARG A 3 18.55 -6.78 -4.51
CA ARG A 3 18.51 -5.49 -5.21
C ARG A 3 18.23 -4.47 -4.14
N ASP A 4 19.22 -3.63 -3.81
CA ASP A 4 18.94 -2.46 -2.98
C ASP A 4 17.80 -1.70 -3.66
N PRO A 5 16.64 -1.58 -3.02
CA PRO A 5 15.50 -0.94 -3.65
C PRO A 5 15.92 0.49 -3.96
N ARG A 6 15.86 0.87 -5.25
CA ARG A 6 16.13 2.25 -5.71
C ARG A 6 15.05 3.24 -5.24
N PHE A 7 14.25 2.86 -4.25
CA PHE A 7 13.17 3.61 -3.67
C PHE A 7 13.37 3.63 -2.15
N LYS A 8 13.48 4.84 -1.59
CA LYS A 8 13.64 5.07 -0.16
C LYS A 8 12.32 5.60 0.39
N VAL A 9 11.71 4.86 1.32
CA VAL A 9 10.52 5.29 2.06
C VAL A 9 10.89 6.48 2.97
N THR A 10 10.10 7.55 2.96
CA THR A 10 10.35 8.77 3.74
C THR A 10 9.24 9.08 4.73
N ASP A 11 7.99 8.80 4.35
CA ASP A 11 6.79 9.16 5.13
C ASP A 11 5.88 7.94 5.38
N GLY A 12 6.42 6.73 5.19
CA GLY A 12 5.77 5.46 5.52
C GLY A 12 4.89 4.87 4.42
N MET A 13 4.20 3.79 4.77
CA MET A 13 3.21 3.12 3.93
C MET A 13 1.87 3.11 4.66
N GLY A 14 0.78 3.08 3.91
CA GLY A 14 -0.57 2.89 4.42
C GLY A 14 -1.29 1.80 3.64
N VAL A 15 -2.29 1.18 4.28
CA VAL A 15 -3.15 0.19 3.66
C VAL A 15 -4.58 0.61 3.87
N SER A 16 -5.36 0.64 2.80
CA SER A 16 -6.80 0.81 2.86
C SER A 16 -7.49 -0.35 2.16
N LEU A 17 -8.71 -0.60 2.60
CA LEU A 17 -9.46 -1.79 2.29
C LEU A 17 -10.85 -1.36 1.95
N LYS A 18 -11.39 -1.90 0.87
CA LYS A 18 -12.71 -1.55 0.38
C LYS A 18 -13.51 -2.82 0.14
N ASP A 19 -14.76 -2.85 0.58
CA ASP A 19 -15.69 -3.92 0.21
C ASP A 19 -16.58 -3.49 -0.98
N SER A 20 -17.21 -4.46 -1.64
CA SER A 20 -18.12 -4.21 -2.76
C SER A 20 -19.41 -3.48 -2.37
N ALA A 21 -19.70 -3.33 -1.08
CA ALA A 21 -20.81 -2.54 -0.56
C ALA A 21 -20.43 -1.05 -0.34
N GLY A 22 -19.18 -0.68 -0.60
CA GLY A 22 -18.67 0.68 -0.48
C GLY A 22 -18.11 1.03 0.90
N ASN A 23 -18.05 0.08 1.84
CA ASN A 23 -17.39 0.30 3.11
C ASN A 23 -15.87 0.34 2.91
N SER A 24 -15.18 1.18 3.69
CA SER A 24 -13.72 1.20 3.69
C SER A 24 -13.15 1.30 5.08
N VAL A 25 -12.03 0.62 5.29
CA VAL A 25 -11.20 0.72 6.49
C VAL A 25 -9.80 1.07 6.03
N ALA A 26 -9.24 2.15 6.55
CA ALA A 26 -7.86 2.53 6.31
C ALA A 26 -7.09 2.39 7.61
N ASP A 27 -5.96 1.70 7.56
CA ASP A 27 -4.93 1.88 8.54
C ASP A 27 -4.24 3.21 8.23
N GLY A 28 -4.81 4.29 8.79
CA GLY A 28 -4.33 5.67 8.59
C GLY A 28 -3.01 5.95 9.31
N GLN A 29 -2.50 4.98 10.07
CA GLN A 29 -1.20 5.07 10.67
C GLN A 29 -0.17 4.77 9.57
N ARG A 30 0.49 5.82 9.05
CA ARG A 30 1.67 5.76 8.16
C ARG A 30 2.89 5.10 8.85
N SER A 31 2.64 4.13 9.71
CA SER A 31 3.57 3.50 10.64
C SER A 31 4.50 2.53 9.96
N TYR A 32 4.16 2.07 8.75
CA TYR A 32 4.91 1.02 8.09
C TYR A 32 6.10 1.62 7.34
N THR A 33 7.27 1.60 7.96
CA THR A 33 8.50 2.17 7.37
C THR A 33 9.24 1.19 6.46
N GLN A 34 8.97 -0.12 6.55
CA GLN A 34 9.75 -1.16 5.86
C GLN A 34 8.94 -2.39 5.43
N PHE A 35 7.92 -2.79 6.19
CA PHE A 35 7.05 -3.94 5.91
C PHE A 35 5.76 -3.83 6.73
N ALA A 36 4.61 -4.07 6.12
CA ALA A 36 3.31 -4.01 6.82
C ALA A 36 2.89 -5.31 7.49
N GLY A 37 3.65 -6.40 7.32
CA GLY A 37 3.15 -7.72 7.71
C GLY A 37 2.01 -8.21 6.80
N PRO A 38 1.59 -9.48 6.93
CA PRO A 38 0.32 -9.91 6.37
C PRO A 38 -0.83 -9.19 7.09
N VAL A 39 -1.66 -8.46 6.33
CA VAL A 39 -2.89 -7.83 6.84
C VAL A 39 -4.04 -8.83 6.70
N TYR A 40 -4.68 -9.19 7.81
CA TYR A 40 -5.78 -10.16 7.83
C TYR A 40 -7.13 -9.46 7.87
N LEU A 41 -8.05 -9.90 7.01
CA LEU A 41 -9.37 -9.32 6.87
C LEU A 41 -10.44 -10.38 6.78
N LYS A 42 -11.62 -10.01 7.25
CA LYS A 42 -12.82 -10.83 7.19
C LYS A 42 -13.98 -9.99 6.67
N ALA A 43 -14.41 -10.25 5.45
CA ALA A 43 -15.59 -9.64 4.83
C ALA A 43 -16.54 -10.73 4.32
N PRO A 44 -17.42 -11.27 5.18
CA PRO A 44 -18.26 -12.41 4.80
C PRO A 44 -19.24 -12.02 3.67
N GLY A 45 -19.23 -12.78 2.58
CA GLY A 45 -20.17 -12.65 1.45
C GLY A 45 -19.98 -11.38 0.61
N ARG A 46 -18.78 -10.80 0.59
CA ARG A 46 -18.48 -9.57 -0.17
C ARG A 46 -17.09 -9.64 -0.78
N CYS A 47 -16.95 -9.11 -2.00
CA CYS A 47 -15.64 -8.88 -2.59
C CYS A 47 -14.90 -7.81 -1.78
N VAL A 48 -13.60 -8.02 -1.59
CA VAL A 48 -12.69 -7.08 -0.94
C VAL A 48 -11.66 -6.61 -1.95
N GLN A 49 -11.25 -5.35 -1.86
CA GLN A 49 -10.10 -4.81 -2.57
C GLN A 49 -9.13 -4.25 -1.53
N VAL A 50 -7.85 -4.58 -1.68
CA VAL A 50 -6.76 -4.01 -0.91
C VAL A 50 -6.13 -2.90 -1.73
N TRP A 51 -5.90 -1.74 -1.12
CA TRP A 51 -5.18 -0.63 -1.70
C TRP A 51 -3.98 -0.29 -0.80
N GLY A 52 -2.79 -0.25 -1.37
CA GLY A 52 -1.58 0.17 -0.68
C GLY A 52 -1.16 1.55 -1.16
N MET A 53 -0.63 2.36 -0.25
CA MET A 53 0.09 3.60 -0.57
C MET A 53 1.47 3.56 0.07
N VAL A 54 2.47 4.14 -0.59
CA VAL A 54 3.82 4.33 -0.06
C VAL A 54 4.36 5.68 -0.49
N THR A 55 4.93 6.41 0.46
CA THR A 55 5.55 7.71 0.19
C THR A 55 7.06 7.61 0.31
N GLY A 56 7.76 8.08 -0.72
CA GLY A 56 9.20 7.99 -0.77
C GLY A 56 9.83 8.68 -1.97
N VAL A 57 11.13 8.45 -2.12
CA VAL A 57 11.96 9.04 -3.19
C VAL A 57 12.63 7.94 -4.00
N TRP A 58 12.61 8.07 -5.33
CA TRP A 58 13.43 7.25 -6.20
C TRP A 58 14.86 7.79 -6.22
N LEU A 59 15.84 6.92 -5.98
CA LEU A 59 17.28 7.22 -6.00
C LEU A 59 17.90 6.81 -7.35
N THR A 60 17.31 7.28 -8.45
CA THR A 60 17.85 7.05 -9.81
C THR A 60 18.61 8.28 -10.29
N GLU A 61 19.56 8.10 -11.20
CA GLU A 61 20.41 9.19 -11.75
C GLU A 61 19.60 10.34 -12.39
N ASN A 62 18.36 10.06 -12.81
CA ASN A 62 17.44 11.04 -13.41
C ASN A 62 16.31 11.48 -12.46
N SER A 63 16.32 11.06 -11.20
CA SER A 63 15.32 11.48 -10.22
C SER A 63 15.75 12.77 -9.57
N SER A 64 14.86 13.76 -9.52
CA SER A 64 15.07 15.02 -8.79
C SER A 64 15.03 14.84 -7.25
N HIS A 65 15.08 13.60 -6.75
CA HIS A 65 14.91 13.25 -5.34
C HIS A 65 13.63 13.83 -4.71
N LEU A 66 12.62 14.13 -5.53
CA LEU A 66 11.35 14.65 -5.07
C LEU A 66 10.52 13.51 -4.46
N GLU A 67 9.96 13.80 -3.29
CA GLU A 67 9.04 12.91 -2.61
C GLU A 67 7.77 12.73 -3.46
N LYS A 68 7.37 11.48 -3.62
CA LYS A 68 6.14 11.11 -4.31
C LYS A 68 5.42 10.01 -3.55
N GLU A 69 4.10 10.14 -3.52
CA GLU A 69 3.21 9.06 -3.12
C GLU A 69 3.00 8.13 -4.32
N HIS A 70 3.11 6.84 -4.06
CA HIS A 70 2.85 5.77 -5.00
C HIS A 70 1.78 4.86 -4.43
N ASP A 71 0.76 4.56 -5.21
CA ASP A 71 -0.37 3.76 -4.78
C ASP A 71 -0.70 2.64 -5.76
N GLY A 72 -1.42 1.63 -5.28
CA GLY A 72 -1.81 0.48 -6.09
C GLY A 72 -2.79 -0.45 -5.40
N GLY A 73 -3.69 -1.03 -6.19
CA GLY A 73 -4.75 -1.93 -5.72
C GLY A 73 -4.56 -3.38 -6.12
N SER A 74 -5.04 -4.31 -5.27
CA SER A 74 -5.00 -5.76 -5.50
C SER A 74 -6.03 -6.28 -6.52
N GLY A 75 -6.81 -5.42 -7.17
CA GLY A 75 -8.09 -5.83 -7.78
C GLY A 75 -9.09 -6.36 -6.73
N TRP A 76 -10.28 -6.76 -7.18
CA TRP A 76 -11.28 -7.39 -6.31
C TRP A 76 -10.89 -8.85 -6.06
N VAL A 77 -10.77 -9.20 -4.78
CA VAL A 77 -10.43 -10.52 -4.25
C VAL A 77 -11.56 -11.02 -3.33
N ASP A 78 -11.67 -12.33 -3.15
CA ASP A 78 -12.68 -12.98 -2.28
C ASP A 78 -14.14 -12.66 -2.66
N CYS A 79 -14.50 -12.89 -3.92
CA CYS A 79 -15.87 -12.79 -4.40
C CYS A 79 -16.59 -14.14 -4.23
N GLY A 80 -17.19 -14.36 -3.06
CA GLY A 80 -18.04 -15.52 -2.74
C GLY A 80 -19.50 -15.15 -2.63
#